data_AF-A0A0C9S5G3-F1
#
_entry.id   AF-A0A0C9S5G3-F1
#
_cell.length_a   1.000
_cell.length_b   1.000
_cell.length_c   1.000
_cell.angle_alpha   90.00
_cell.angle_beta   90.00
_cell.angle_gamma   90.00
#
_symmetry.space_group_name_H-M   'P 1'
#
loop_
_entity.id
_entity.type
_entity.pdbx_description
1 polymer ?
#
loop_
_entity_poly.entity_id
_entity_poly.type
_entity_poly.pdbx_seq_one_letter_code
_entity_poly.pdbx_strand_id
1 'polypeptide(L)'
;MWSLLMPVFVLAFTPMALRAELEQLPEELLSSLNGLHSYQNPTVLLQTEETVYLYEAPPAGWNPSYTKCMKSKLLAVQDEGTVFLRTIEYYQLQGPPNPIVYHTLNVSMKVVAEPGGKTVIQAVEFSNGGALPKEKPKKEMKPKKTESKTKLEPRSITNGGILFKRGVNKIPVIFASNSCVVLDGSSQNGKQGCTLWATESATSNPPRCCRYAIRSHCSVRVYETYLREKEFCEYLPQLLERPRRVLQRLLP
;
A
#
# COMPACT_ATOMS: atom_id res chain seq x y z
N MET A 1 -9.71 -46.79 51.14
CA MET A 1 -9.56 -45.58 50.31
C MET A 1 -9.58 -46.03 48.85
N TRP A 2 -10.57 -45.58 48.10
CA TRP A 2 -10.97 -46.14 46.81
C TRP A 2 -10.19 -45.52 45.65
N SER A 3 -9.51 -46.35 44.87
CA SER A 3 -8.91 -45.99 43.58
C SER A 3 -9.95 -46.18 42.48
N LEU A 4 -10.43 -45.08 41.91
CA LEU A 4 -11.35 -45.07 40.76
C LEU A 4 -10.55 -45.22 39.46
N LEU A 5 -10.61 -46.42 38.87
CA LEU A 5 -10.17 -46.71 37.51
C LEU A 5 -11.26 -46.23 36.53
N MET A 6 -10.96 -45.17 35.77
CA MET A 6 -11.81 -44.71 34.67
C MET A 6 -11.45 -45.45 33.37
N PRO A 7 -12.43 -45.97 32.61
CA PRO A 7 -12.18 -46.67 31.36
C PRO A 7 -11.85 -45.68 30.24
N VAL A 8 -10.70 -45.88 29.60
CA VAL A 8 -10.29 -45.18 28.38
C VAL A 8 -11.05 -45.79 27.20
N PHE A 9 -12.16 -45.17 26.80
CA PHE A 9 -12.85 -45.49 25.55
C PHE A 9 -12.07 -44.91 24.36
N VAL A 10 -11.34 -45.77 23.65
CA VAL A 10 -10.74 -45.43 22.36
C VAL A 10 -11.84 -45.52 21.30
N LEU A 11 -12.49 -44.40 21.01
CA LEU A 11 -13.39 -44.28 19.86
C LEU A 11 -12.55 -44.30 18.58
N ALA A 12 -12.54 -45.44 17.88
CA ALA A 12 -12.02 -45.56 16.52
C ALA A 12 -12.91 -44.74 15.57
N PHE A 13 -12.57 -43.46 15.38
CA PHE A 13 -13.14 -42.65 14.31
C PHE A 13 -12.65 -43.22 12.98
N THR A 14 -13.47 -44.05 12.35
CA THR A 14 -13.36 -44.31 10.92
C THR A 14 -13.48 -42.96 10.22
N PRO A 15 -12.50 -42.49 9.43
CA PRO A 15 -12.68 -41.32 8.59
C PRO A 15 -13.74 -41.69 7.56
N MET A 16 -14.98 -41.32 7.84
CA MET A 16 -16.06 -41.35 6.86
C MET A 16 -15.52 -40.61 5.65
N ALA A 17 -15.39 -41.33 4.54
CA ALA A 17 -15.08 -40.82 3.24
C ALA A 17 -16.23 -39.92 2.77
N LEU A 18 -16.40 -38.78 3.42
CA LEU A 18 -17.20 -37.66 2.96
C LEU A 18 -16.37 -36.93 1.90
N ARG A 19 -15.99 -37.66 0.85
CA ARG A 19 -15.50 -37.06 -0.39
C ARG A 19 -16.75 -36.55 -1.08
N ALA A 20 -17.21 -35.41 -0.58
CA ALA A 20 -18.32 -34.68 -1.15
C ALA A 20 -18.05 -34.53 -2.65
N GLU A 21 -18.99 -35.01 -3.45
CA GLU A 21 -19.34 -34.41 -4.74
C GLU A 21 -19.61 -32.92 -4.48
N LEU A 22 -18.54 -32.13 -4.42
CA LEU A 22 -18.62 -30.75 -4.86
C LEU A 22 -18.84 -30.84 -6.36
N GLU A 23 -20.10 -31.04 -6.74
CA GLU A 23 -20.59 -30.82 -8.09
C GLU A 23 -19.94 -29.54 -8.61
N GLN A 24 -19.26 -29.67 -9.74
CA GLN A 24 -18.71 -28.53 -10.48
C GLN A 24 -19.90 -27.64 -10.83
N LEU A 25 -20.15 -26.61 -10.01
CA LEU A 25 -21.05 -25.53 -10.36
C LEU A 25 -20.64 -25.05 -11.77
N PRO A 26 -21.58 -25.00 -12.73
CA PRO A 26 -21.24 -24.61 -14.09
C PRO A 26 -20.55 -23.25 -14.07
N GLU A 27 -19.46 -23.11 -14.83
CA GLU A 27 -18.64 -21.88 -14.86
C GLU A 27 -19.47 -20.62 -15.17
N GLU A 28 -20.62 -20.79 -15.84
CA GLU A 28 -21.60 -19.75 -16.15
C GLU A 28 -22.22 -19.09 -14.91
N LEU A 29 -22.21 -19.76 -13.75
CA LEU A 29 -22.67 -19.20 -12.48
C LEU A 29 -21.57 -18.46 -11.71
N LEU A 30 -20.31 -18.59 -12.14
CA LEU A 30 -19.18 -17.90 -11.52
C LEU A 30 -19.00 -16.52 -12.15
N SER A 31 -18.69 -15.53 -11.32
CA SER A 31 -18.34 -14.20 -11.83
C SER A 31 -17.06 -14.27 -12.66
N SER A 32 -17.05 -13.60 -13.81
CA SER A 32 -15.86 -13.57 -14.66
C SER A 32 -14.69 -12.89 -13.95
N LEU A 33 -13.48 -13.41 -14.18
CA LEU A 33 -12.24 -12.85 -13.63
C LEU A 33 -12.01 -11.40 -14.10
N ASN A 34 -12.47 -11.08 -15.32
CA ASN A 34 -12.49 -9.73 -15.87
C ASN A 34 -13.36 -8.76 -15.06
N GLY A 35 -14.47 -9.24 -14.48
CA GLY A 35 -15.30 -8.46 -13.57
C GLY A 35 -14.50 -7.96 -12.37
N LEU A 36 -13.66 -8.80 -11.78
CA LEU A 36 -12.80 -8.41 -10.66
C LEU A 36 -11.76 -7.36 -11.09
N HIS A 37 -11.13 -7.52 -12.26
CA HIS A 37 -10.11 -6.59 -12.76
C HIS A 37 -10.65 -5.18 -13.02
N SER A 38 -11.94 -5.04 -13.31
CA SER A 38 -12.56 -3.72 -13.45
C SER A 38 -12.47 -2.87 -12.18
N TYR A 39 -12.37 -3.50 -11.01
CA TYR A 39 -12.20 -2.85 -9.71
C TYR A 39 -10.73 -2.70 -9.30
N GLN A 40 -9.77 -2.95 -10.19
CA GLN A 40 -8.34 -2.82 -9.87
C GLN A 40 -7.69 -1.60 -10.53
N ASN A 41 -8.45 -0.78 -11.26
CA ASN A 41 -7.93 0.40 -11.94
C ASN A 41 -7.95 1.64 -11.02
N PRO A 42 -6.81 2.14 -10.52
CA PRO A 42 -6.75 3.27 -9.60
C PRO A 42 -6.67 4.63 -10.32
N THR A 43 -6.78 4.69 -11.65
CA THR A 43 -6.55 5.91 -12.43
C THR A 43 -7.40 7.08 -11.96
N VAL A 44 -8.69 6.88 -11.68
CA VAL A 44 -9.59 7.95 -11.21
C VAL A 44 -9.09 8.54 -9.89
N LEU A 45 -8.65 7.71 -8.95
CA LEU A 45 -8.09 8.18 -7.68
C LEU A 45 -6.73 8.84 -7.86
N LEU A 46 -5.87 8.33 -8.76
CA LEU A 46 -4.56 8.94 -8.99
C LEU A 46 -4.66 10.32 -9.68
N GLN A 47 -5.72 10.54 -10.46
CA GLN A 47 -6.04 11.81 -11.12
C GLN A 47 -6.75 12.82 -10.22
N THR A 48 -7.22 12.43 -9.03
CA THR A 48 -7.95 13.36 -8.17
C THR A 48 -7.05 14.49 -7.67
N GLU A 49 -7.60 15.71 -7.70
CA GLU A 49 -6.98 16.90 -7.10
C GLU A 49 -7.10 16.89 -5.57
N GLU A 50 -8.01 16.08 -5.02
CA GLU A 50 -8.14 15.93 -3.57
C GLU A 50 -6.86 15.38 -2.93
N THR A 51 -6.61 15.79 -1.69
CA THR A 51 -5.59 15.15 -0.86
C THR A 51 -6.02 13.72 -0.57
N VAL A 52 -5.15 12.75 -0.81
CA VAL A 52 -5.40 11.34 -0.49
C VAL A 52 -4.63 11.00 0.77
N TYR A 53 -5.30 10.45 1.78
CA TYR A 53 -4.71 10.11 3.07
C TYR A 53 -4.54 8.60 3.22
N LEU A 54 -3.47 8.18 3.91
CA LEU A 54 -3.32 6.81 4.35
C LEU A 54 -4.31 6.54 5.50
N TYR A 55 -5.37 5.79 5.20
CA TYR A 55 -6.50 5.58 6.10
C TYR A 55 -6.35 4.36 7.00
N GLU A 56 -6.02 3.20 6.42
CA GLU A 56 -5.67 1.99 7.18
C GLU A 56 -4.29 1.46 6.73
N ALA A 57 -3.51 0.96 7.68
CA ALA A 57 -2.20 0.38 7.47
C ALA A 57 -2.08 -0.99 8.18
N PRO A 58 -1.13 -1.85 7.79
CA PRO A 58 -1.00 -3.15 8.42
C PRO A 58 -0.49 -3.04 9.86
N PRO A 59 -0.98 -3.85 10.80
CA PRO A 59 -0.55 -3.77 12.21
C PRO A 59 0.89 -4.24 12.43
N ALA A 60 1.39 -5.11 11.56
CA ALA A 60 2.76 -5.62 11.59
C ALA A 60 3.58 -4.97 10.46
N GLY A 61 4.81 -4.55 10.77
CA GLY A 61 5.72 -3.94 9.79
C GLY A 61 5.47 -2.45 9.50
N TRP A 62 4.31 -1.91 9.90
CA TRP A 62 4.11 -0.47 9.99
C TRP A 62 4.45 -0.01 11.40
N ASN A 63 5.57 0.69 11.56
CA ASN A 63 5.88 1.33 12.84
C ASN A 63 5.39 2.78 12.77
N PRO A 64 4.30 3.14 13.48
CA PRO A 64 3.79 4.51 13.49
C PRO A 64 4.81 5.52 14.03
N SER A 65 5.87 5.08 14.71
CA SER A 65 6.94 5.95 15.17
C SER A 65 7.81 6.47 14.02
N TYR A 66 7.85 5.81 12.86
CA TYR A 66 8.67 6.25 11.73
C TYR A 66 7.91 7.12 10.73
N THR A 67 6.59 6.98 10.63
CA THR A 67 5.78 7.70 9.65
C THR A 67 4.41 8.06 10.25
N LYS A 68 4.12 9.36 10.28
CA LYS A 68 2.87 9.95 10.77
C LYS A 68 2.23 10.83 9.70
N CYS A 69 0.91 10.91 9.72
CA CYS A 69 0.14 11.87 8.90
C CYS A 69 0.38 11.71 7.39
N MET A 70 0.54 10.47 6.93
CA MET A 70 0.91 10.22 5.55
C MET A 70 -0.23 10.61 4.61
N LYS A 71 0.09 11.44 3.62
CA LYS A 71 -0.85 11.94 2.61
C LYS A 71 -0.18 12.13 1.25
N SER A 72 -0.99 12.30 0.21
CA SER A 72 -0.54 12.45 -1.16
C SER A 72 -1.36 13.50 -1.90
N LYS A 73 -0.70 14.44 -2.57
CA LYS A 73 -1.35 15.46 -3.39
C LYS A 73 -0.97 15.31 -4.86
N LEU A 74 -1.90 15.64 -5.76
CA LEU A 74 -1.59 15.71 -7.18
C LEU A 74 -0.70 16.93 -7.46
N LEU A 75 0.35 16.72 -8.24
CA LEU A 75 1.20 17.78 -8.77
C LEU A 75 0.86 18.06 -10.22
N ALA A 76 0.81 17.02 -11.06
CA ALA A 76 0.51 17.13 -12.47
C ALA A 76 0.10 15.78 -13.05
N VAL A 77 -0.52 15.81 -14.22
CA VAL A 77 -0.75 14.64 -15.06
C VAL A 77 0.02 14.85 -16.37
N GLN A 78 0.80 13.84 -16.76
CA GLN A 78 1.69 13.87 -17.93
C GLN A 78 1.39 12.70 -18.87
N ASP A 79 2.05 12.70 -20.03
CA ASP A 79 1.97 11.64 -21.04
C ASP A 79 0.52 11.28 -21.37
N GLU A 80 -0.26 12.28 -21.77
CA GLU A 80 -1.67 12.14 -22.19
C GLU A 80 -2.58 11.48 -21.15
N GLY A 81 -2.29 11.67 -19.86
CA GLY A 81 -3.13 11.09 -18.80
C GLY A 81 -2.63 9.76 -18.24
N THR A 82 -1.46 9.29 -18.67
CA THR A 82 -0.94 7.97 -18.26
C THR A 82 0.07 8.02 -17.12
N VAL A 83 0.69 9.18 -16.88
CA VAL A 83 1.66 9.38 -15.78
C VAL A 83 1.12 10.41 -14.80
N PHE A 84 1.03 10.01 -13.53
CA PHE A 84 0.54 10.85 -12.45
C PHE A 84 1.70 11.27 -11.57
N LEU A 85 1.97 12.58 -11.50
CA LEU A 85 2.96 13.13 -10.57
C LEU A 85 2.23 13.50 -9.28
N ARG A 86 2.62 12.88 -8.17
CA ARG A 86 2.05 13.15 -6.84
C ARG A 86 3.14 13.38 -5.80
N THR A 87 2.80 14.07 -4.72
CA THR A 87 3.63 14.07 -3.50
C THR A 87 3.29 12.86 -2.63
N ILE A 88 4.23 12.43 -1.79
CA ILE A 88 4.01 11.66 -0.58
C ILE A 88 4.59 12.47 0.57
N GLU A 89 3.73 12.95 1.44
CA GLU A 89 4.02 13.86 2.55
C GLU A 89 3.80 13.12 3.87
N TYR A 90 4.74 13.23 4.82
CA TYR A 90 4.61 12.61 6.15
C TYR A 90 5.57 13.25 7.15
N TYR A 91 5.33 13.01 8.44
CA TYR A 91 6.26 13.33 9.51
C TYR A 91 7.01 12.07 9.97
N GLN A 92 8.31 12.20 10.19
CA GLN A 92 9.16 11.16 10.77
C GLN A 92 9.62 11.60 12.16
N LEU A 93 9.49 10.72 13.15
CA LEU A 93 10.13 10.94 14.45
C LEU A 93 11.59 10.53 14.33
N GLN A 94 12.50 11.52 14.41
CA GLN A 94 13.92 11.28 14.60
C GLN A 94 14.18 11.44 16.10
N GLY A 95 15.01 10.60 16.71
CA GLY A 95 15.19 10.63 18.17
C GLY A 95 15.64 12.00 18.72
N PRO A 96 15.69 12.18 20.05
CA PRO A 96 16.28 13.39 20.65
C PRO A 96 17.68 13.65 20.06
N PRO A 97 18.03 14.90 19.69
CA PRO A 97 17.35 16.17 20.02
C PRO A 97 16.32 16.66 18.99
N ASN A 98 16.13 15.99 17.85
CA ASN A 98 15.31 16.48 16.74
C ASN A 98 14.01 15.68 16.62
N PRO A 99 12.95 16.02 17.39
CA PRO A 99 11.88 15.07 17.65
C PRO A 99 11.05 14.72 16.40
N ILE A 100 10.89 15.65 15.45
CA ILE A 100 9.98 15.48 14.31
C ILE A 100 10.49 16.22 13.07
N VAL A 101 10.61 15.52 11.95
CA VAL A 101 11.00 16.08 10.64
C VAL A 101 9.88 15.85 9.63
N TYR A 102 9.58 16.87 8.82
CA TYR A 102 8.62 16.77 7.73
C TYR A 102 9.32 16.35 6.44
N HIS A 103 8.79 15.33 5.77
CA HIS A 103 9.31 14.81 4.51
C HIS A 103 8.28 14.96 3.39
N THR A 104 8.76 15.40 2.23
CA THR A 104 7.99 15.44 0.97
C THR A 104 8.76 14.69 -0.10
N LEU A 105 8.16 13.63 -0.63
CA LEU A 105 8.69 12.87 -1.75
C LEU A 105 7.86 13.18 -2.99
N ASN A 106 8.52 13.48 -4.11
CA ASN A 106 7.86 13.67 -5.38
C ASN A 106 7.93 12.35 -6.13
N VAL A 107 6.78 11.77 -6.46
CA VAL A 107 6.64 10.42 -7.00
C VAL A 107 5.91 10.47 -8.33
N SER A 108 6.50 9.81 -9.33
CA SER A 108 5.88 9.55 -10.63
C SER A 108 5.23 8.18 -10.59
N MET A 109 3.95 8.10 -10.94
CA MET A 109 3.14 6.88 -10.87
C MET A 109 2.56 6.55 -12.24
N LYS A 110 2.63 5.29 -12.64
CA LYS A 110 2.01 4.77 -13.87
C LYS A 110 1.23 3.50 -13.56
N VAL A 111 0.00 3.40 -14.05
CA VAL A 111 -0.82 2.19 -13.94
C VAL A 111 -0.45 1.24 -15.08
N VAL A 112 -0.09 0.00 -14.75
CA VAL A 112 0.31 -1.02 -15.73
C VAL A 112 -0.42 -2.32 -15.45
N ALA A 113 -0.95 -2.94 -16.51
CA ALA A 113 -1.46 -4.30 -16.46
C ALA A 113 -0.32 -5.30 -16.68
N GLU A 114 -0.07 -6.18 -15.72
CA GLU A 114 0.91 -7.27 -15.83
C GLU A 114 0.28 -8.53 -16.46
N PRO A 115 1.11 -9.47 -16.96
CA PRO A 115 0.62 -10.77 -17.41
C PRO A 115 -0.25 -11.45 -16.34
N GLY A 116 -1.40 -11.98 -16.75
CA GLY A 116 -2.40 -12.53 -15.84
C GLY A 116 -3.39 -11.50 -15.29
N GLY A 117 -3.51 -10.32 -15.91
CA GLY A 117 -4.56 -9.34 -15.65
C GLY A 117 -4.36 -8.49 -14.39
N LYS A 118 -3.30 -8.75 -13.62
CA LYS A 118 -3.01 -8.02 -12.38
C LYS A 118 -2.66 -6.57 -12.70
N THR A 119 -3.36 -5.63 -12.07
CA THR A 119 -3.03 -4.22 -12.17
C THR A 119 -2.02 -3.84 -11.09
N VAL A 120 -0.95 -3.15 -11.50
CA VAL A 120 0.09 -2.65 -10.61
C VAL A 120 0.30 -1.16 -10.83
N ILE A 121 0.64 -0.44 -9.76
CA ILE A 121 1.17 0.91 -9.85
C ILE A 121 2.70 0.81 -9.88
N GLN A 122 3.31 1.32 -10.95
CA GLN A 122 4.74 1.56 -11.02
C GLN A 122 5.03 2.95 -10.47
N ALA A 123 5.81 3.03 -9.39
CA ALA A 123 6.14 4.27 -8.71
C ALA A 123 7.67 4.50 -8.67
N VAL A 124 8.10 5.70 -9.05
CA VAL A 124 9.50 6.14 -8.96
C VAL A 124 9.56 7.51 -8.30
N GLU A 125 10.38 7.62 -7.26
CA GLU A 125 10.72 8.90 -6.63
C GLU A 125 11.65 9.71 -7.56
N PHE A 126 11.24 10.93 -7.90
CA PHE A 126 12.00 11.84 -8.76
C PHE A 126 12.57 13.06 -8.03
N SER A 127 12.32 13.22 -6.71
CA SER A 127 12.98 14.24 -5.89
C SER A 127 14.52 14.17 -5.97
N ASN A 128 15.06 12.97 -6.22
CA ASN A 128 16.48 12.69 -6.33
C ASN A 128 16.92 12.40 -7.78
N GLY A 129 16.17 12.88 -8.79
CA GLY A 129 16.49 12.72 -10.21
C GLY A 129 16.14 11.35 -10.81
N GLY A 130 15.38 10.51 -10.10
CA GLY A 130 14.82 9.28 -10.67
C GLY A 130 13.78 9.55 -11.75
N ALA A 131 13.66 8.66 -12.74
CA ALA A 131 12.66 8.76 -13.80
C ALA A 131 12.06 7.37 -14.12
N LEU A 132 10.79 7.35 -14.52
CA LEU A 132 10.20 6.13 -15.07
C LEU A 132 10.92 5.72 -16.37
N PRO A 133 11.17 4.43 -16.60
CA PRO A 133 11.72 3.96 -17.85
C PRO A 133 10.78 4.35 -18.99
N LYS A 134 11.28 5.12 -19.97
CA LYS A 134 10.53 5.33 -21.22
C LYS A 134 10.29 3.97 -21.85
N GLU A 135 9.03 3.64 -22.11
CA GLU A 135 8.70 2.41 -22.81
C GLU A 135 9.41 2.44 -24.16
N LYS A 136 10.40 1.56 -24.33
CA LYS A 136 10.98 1.36 -25.65
C LYS A 136 9.85 0.79 -26.52
N PRO A 137 9.63 1.32 -27.74
CA PRO A 137 8.62 0.78 -28.64
C PRO A 137 8.81 -0.73 -28.71
N LYS A 138 7.74 -1.49 -28.45
CA LYS A 138 7.73 -2.95 -28.47
C LYS A 138 8.22 -3.42 -29.85
N LYS A 139 9.53 -3.63 -30.01
CA LYS A 139 10.05 -4.47 -31.08
C LYS A 139 9.52 -5.85 -30.77
N GLU A 140 8.74 -6.42 -31.70
CA GLU A 140 8.23 -7.80 -31.61
C GLU A 140 9.40 -8.73 -31.26
N MET A 141 9.46 -9.12 -29.98
CA MET A 141 10.51 -10.00 -29.50
C MET A 141 10.15 -11.42 -29.92
N LYS A 142 10.89 -11.94 -30.90
CA LYS A 142 11.02 -13.39 -31.08
C LYS A 142 11.41 -14.01 -29.72
N PRO A 143 10.81 -15.14 -29.32
CA PRO A 143 10.97 -15.72 -27.99
C PRO A 143 12.45 -16.04 -27.72
N LYS A 144 13.11 -15.20 -26.91
CA LYS A 144 14.44 -15.48 -26.38
C LYS A 144 14.31 -16.08 -24.99
N LYS A 145 14.73 -17.33 -24.89
CA LYS A 145 14.95 -18.07 -23.63
C LYS A 145 16.02 -17.30 -22.84
N THR A 146 15.67 -16.73 -21.68
CA THR A 146 16.66 -16.07 -20.82
C THR A 146 16.37 -16.36 -19.36
N GLU A 147 17.23 -17.20 -18.79
CA GLU A 147 17.44 -17.29 -17.35
C GLU A 147 18.15 -16.02 -16.87
N SER A 148 17.63 -15.38 -15.82
CA SER A 148 18.34 -14.31 -15.12
C SER A 148 18.19 -14.52 -13.62
N LYS A 149 19.26 -15.05 -13.00
CA LYS A 149 19.43 -15.04 -11.55
C LYS A 149 19.93 -13.64 -11.16
N THR A 150 19.03 -12.77 -10.72
CA THR A 150 19.43 -11.49 -10.14
C THR A 150 20.03 -11.75 -8.75
N LYS A 151 21.35 -11.55 -8.61
CA LYS A 151 22.06 -11.61 -7.33
C LYS A 151 21.60 -10.42 -6.47
N LEU A 152 20.91 -10.69 -5.37
CA LEU A 152 20.46 -9.67 -4.42
C LEU A 152 21.65 -9.20 -3.58
N GLU A 153 21.94 -7.90 -3.58
CA GLU A 153 22.95 -7.31 -2.70
C GLU A 153 22.44 -7.21 -1.24
N PRO A 154 23.35 -7.30 -0.24
CA PRO A 154 23.00 -7.18 1.17
C PRO A 154 22.51 -5.77 1.51
N ARG A 155 21.49 -5.67 2.38
CA ARG A 155 20.91 -4.38 2.80
C ARG A 155 21.81 -3.71 3.84
N SER A 156 22.17 -2.44 3.62
CA SER A 156 22.78 -1.60 4.67
C SER A 156 21.72 -1.10 5.66
N ILE A 157 22.04 -1.18 6.96
CA ILE A 157 21.21 -0.72 8.09
C ILE A 157 21.17 0.82 8.23
N THR A 158 22.03 1.56 7.52
CA THR A 158 22.11 3.03 7.63
C THR A 158 20.98 3.82 6.94
N ASN A 159 20.03 3.15 6.26
CA ASN A 159 19.00 3.79 5.43
C ASN A 159 17.59 3.78 6.05
N GLY A 160 17.47 4.03 7.35
CA GLY A 160 16.18 4.20 8.03
C GLY A 160 15.46 5.47 7.57
N GLY A 161 14.68 5.38 6.49
CA GLY A 161 13.96 6.52 5.89
C GLY A 161 13.73 6.39 4.38
N ILE A 162 14.35 5.41 3.73
CA ILE A 162 14.10 5.14 2.31
C ILE A 162 12.80 4.33 2.17
N LEU A 163 11.67 5.01 1.98
CA LEU A 163 10.38 4.37 1.68
C LEU A 163 10.40 3.63 0.32
N PHE A 164 11.29 4.02 -0.59
CA PHE A 164 11.38 3.49 -1.95
C PHE A 164 12.77 2.94 -2.25
N LYS A 165 12.90 1.66 -2.60
CA LYS A 165 14.17 1.16 -3.14
C LYS A 165 14.52 1.96 -4.39
N ARG A 166 15.81 2.24 -4.61
CA ARG A 166 16.28 2.83 -5.87
C ARG A 166 15.75 1.99 -7.03
N GLY A 167 14.97 2.61 -7.91
CA GLY A 167 14.34 1.96 -9.05
C GLY A 167 12.81 2.04 -9.06
N VAL A 168 12.20 1.24 -9.94
CA VAL A 168 10.75 1.21 -10.13
C VAL A 168 10.12 0.29 -9.10
N ASN A 169 9.34 0.87 -8.19
CA ASN A 169 8.57 0.12 -7.21
C ASN A 169 7.26 -0.32 -7.86
N LYS A 170 6.97 -1.63 -7.79
CA LYS A 170 5.72 -2.21 -8.29
C LYS A 170 4.82 -2.51 -7.11
N ILE A 171 3.66 -1.89 -7.08
CA ILE A 171 2.69 -1.97 -5.98
C ILE A 171 1.40 -2.57 -6.56
N PRO A 172 1.05 -3.82 -6.20
CA PRO A 172 -0.18 -4.43 -6.68
C PRO A 172 -1.43 -3.70 -6.17
N VAL A 173 -2.42 -3.53 -7.04
CA VAL A 173 -3.72 -2.95 -6.68
C VAL A 173 -4.70 -4.08 -6.42
N ILE A 174 -5.21 -4.16 -5.19
CA ILE A 174 -6.21 -5.16 -4.80
C ILE A 174 -7.60 -4.68 -5.20
N PHE A 175 -7.90 -3.43 -4.87
CA PHE A 175 -9.18 -2.79 -5.12
C PHE A 175 -8.99 -1.29 -5.31
N ALA A 176 -9.79 -0.68 -6.17
CA ALA A 176 -9.81 0.74 -6.42
C ALA A 176 -11.23 1.21 -6.71
N SER A 177 -11.53 2.41 -6.26
CA SER A 177 -12.73 3.16 -6.59
C SER A 177 -12.36 4.63 -6.79
N ASN A 178 -13.35 5.48 -7.01
CA ASN A 178 -13.11 6.91 -7.21
C ASN A 178 -12.62 7.62 -5.95
N SER A 179 -12.87 7.06 -4.76
CA SER A 179 -12.55 7.69 -3.47
C SER A 179 -11.64 6.87 -2.57
N CYS A 180 -11.21 5.68 -3.01
CA CYS A 180 -10.26 4.86 -2.26
C CYS A 180 -9.42 3.93 -3.15
N VAL A 181 -8.27 3.50 -2.63
CA VAL A 181 -7.48 2.42 -3.22
C VAL A 181 -6.89 1.54 -2.13
N VAL A 182 -6.97 0.23 -2.32
CA VAL A 182 -6.33 -0.79 -1.49
C VAL A 182 -5.12 -1.32 -2.25
N LEU A 183 -3.95 -1.08 -1.67
CA LEU A 183 -2.66 -1.48 -2.22
C LEU A 183 -2.12 -2.67 -1.44
N ASP A 184 -1.66 -3.69 -2.14
CA ASP A 184 -0.96 -4.81 -1.53
C ASP A 184 0.46 -4.38 -1.11
N GLY A 185 1.03 -5.07 -0.12
CA GLY A 185 2.43 -4.91 0.19
C GLY A 185 3.29 -5.42 -0.96
N SER A 186 4.39 -4.71 -1.26
CA SER A 186 5.31 -5.18 -2.30
C SER A 186 5.92 -6.53 -1.88
N SER A 187 5.81 -7.53 -2.76
CA SER A 187 6.31 -8.90 -2.54
C SER A 187 7.80 -8.95 -2.17
N GLN A 188 8.56 -7.93 -2.58
CA GLN A 188 10.00 -7.82 -2.29
C GLN A 188 10.35 -7.50 -0.83
N ASN A 189 9.36 -7.15 -0.02
CA ASN A 189 9.58 -6.77 1.37
C ASN A 189 9.08 -7.80 2.39
N GLY A 190 8.51 -8.92 1.94
CA GLY A 190 8.06 -10.03 2.79
C GLY A 190 6.85 -9.66 3.64
N LYS A 191 5.70 -10.35 3.47
CA LYS A 191 4.45 -10.19 4.25
C LYS A 191 4.15 -8.75 4.74
N GLN A 192 4.42 -7.73 3.93
CA GLN A 192 3.97 -6.38 4.25
C GLN A 192 2.48 -6.39 3.97
N GLY A 193 1.68 -6.09 4.99
CA GLY A 193 0.24 -6.08 4.80
C GLY A 193 -0.20 -4.89 3.95
N CYS A 194 -1.47 -4.89 3.56
CA CYS A 194 -2.01 -3.91 2.66
C CYS A 194 -2.22 -2.54 3.32
N THR A 195 -2.31 -1.52 2.47
CA THR A 195 -2.68 -0.17 2.87
C THR A 195 -3.96 0.25 2.16
N LEU A 196 -4.81 0.99 2.87
CA LEU A 196 -6.00 1.64 2.32
C LEU A 196 -5.74 3.14 2.29
N TRP A 197 -5.88 3.73 1.12
CA TRP A 197 -5.80 5.16 0.90
C TRP A 197 -7.18 5.68 0.52
N ALA A 198 -7.56 6.85 1.04
CA ALA A 198 -8.86 7.45 0.79
C ALA A 198 -8.73 8.94 0.48
N THR A 199 -9.60 9.46 -0.39
CA THR A 199 -9.68 10.90 -0.65
C THR A 199 -10.14 11.65 0.60
N GLU A 200 -9.78 12.92 0.70
CA GLU A 200 -10.12 13.80 1.83
C GLU A 200 -11.62 13.75 2.16
N SER A 201 -12.46 13.88 1.13
CA SER A 201 -13.93 13.80 1.23
C SER A 201 -14.44 12.46 1.80
N ALA A 202 -13.68 11.38 1.62
CA ALA A 202 -14.06 10.03 2.06
C ALA A 202 -13.45 9.63 3.41
N THR A 203 -12.62 10.47 4.03
CA THR A 203 -11.98 10.14 5.32
C THR A 203 -12.97 10.06 6.49
N SER A 204 -14.06 10.84 6.45
CA SER A 204 -15.12 10.81 7.46
C SER A 204 -15.96 9.52 7.38
N ASN A 205 -16.16 9.00 6.17
CA ASN A 205 -16.93 7.80 5.91
C ASN A 205 -16.38 7.03 4.69
N PRO A 206 -15.32 6.21 4.87
CA PRO A 206 -14.71 5.47 3.78
C PRO A 206 -15.71 4.49 3.16
N PRO A 207 -15.68 4.27 1.83
CA PRO A 207 -16.63 3.38 1.19
C PRO A 207 -16.52 1.96 1.76
N ARG A 208 -17.68 1.35 2.03
CA ARG A 208 -17.77 0.00 2.64
C ARG A 208 -17.04 -1.05 1.82
N CYS A 209 -17.04 -0.94 0.49
CA CYS A 209 -16.33 -1.83 -0.42
C CYS A 209 -14.81 -1.81 -0.19
N CYS A 210 -14.21 -0.65 0.10
CA CYS A 210 -12.78 -0.52 0.35
C CYS A 210 -12.37 -1.19 1.66
N ARG A 211 -13.15 -0.93 2.73
CA ARG A 211 -12.96 -1.57 4.04
C ARG A 211 -13.15 -3.08 3.96
N TYR A 212 -14.13 -3.54 3.19
CA TYR A 212 -14.31 -4.97 2.93
C TYR A 212 -13.09 -5.54 2.20
N ALA A 213 -12.66 -4.90 1.11
CA ALA A 213 -11.56 -5.39 0.28
C ALA A 213 -10.24 -5.55 1.05
N ILE A 214 -9.85 -4.56 1.87
CA ILE A 214 -8.63 -4.66 2.68
C ILE A 214 -8.74 -5.73 3.77
N ARG A 215 -9.89 -5.84 4.44
CA ARG A 215 -10.07 -6.82 5.53
C ARG A 215 -10.18 -8.26 5.00
N SER A 216 -10.73 -8.45 3.79
CA SER A 216 -10.87 -9.76 3.16
C SER A 216 -9.58 -10.28 2.55
N HIS A 217 -8.74 -9.41 1.97
CA HIS A 217 -7.52 -9.84 1.27
C HIS A 217 -6.27 -9.86 2.13
N CYS A 218 -6.21 -9.02 3.17
CA CYS A 218 -4.93 -8.69 3.78
C CYS A 218 -4.81 -9.19 5.21
N SER A 219 -5.73 -8.74 6.07
CA SER A 219 -5.79 -9.12 7.47
C SER A 219 -7.12 -8.67 8.06
N VAL A 220 -7.69 -9.51 8.92
CA VAL A 220 -8.88 -9.16 9.71
C VAL A 220 -8.60 -7.95 10.63
N ARG A 221 -7.32 -7.75 10.99
CA ARG A 221 -6.86 -6.63 11.82
C ARG A 221 -6.06 -5.65 10.98
N VAL A 222 -6.56 -4.43 10.91
CA VAL A 222 -5.93 -3.26 10.27
C VAL A 222 -5.90 -2.11 11.28
N TYR A 223 -4.89 -1.25 11.18
CA TYR A 223 -4.74 -0.09 12.05
C TYR A 223 -5.28 1.14 11.31
N GLU A 224 -6.32 1.78 11.85
CA GLU A 224 -6.92 3.02 11.32
C GLU A 224 -5.97 4.21 11.57
N THR A 225 -4.91 4.33 10.76
CA THR A 225 -3.85 5.33 10.87
C THR A 225 -4.40 6.74 10.89
N TYR A 226 -5.26 7.08 9.93
CA TYR A 226 -5.75 8.44 9.76
C TYR A 226 -6.50 8.93 11.02
N LEU A 227 -7.45 8.12 11.51
CA LEU A 227 -8.28 8.52 12.66
C LEU A 227 -7.45 8.67 13.94
N ARG A 228 -6.48 7.77 14.16
CA ARG A 228 -5.62 7.81 15.35
C ARG A 228 -4.61 8.94 15.34
N GLU A 229 -4.24 9.42 14.15
CA GLU A 229 -3.22 10.45 13.98
C GLU A 229 -3.82 11.83 13.73
N LYS A 230 -5.11 11.94 13.40
CA LYS A 230 -5.77 13.19 12.96
C LYS A 230 -5.45 14.39 13.85
N GLU A 231 -5.73 14.30 15.15
CA GLU A 231 -5.50 15.41 16.10
C GLU A 231 -4.01 15.81 16.16
N PHE A 232 -3.12 14.82 16.13
CA PHE A 232 -1.68 15.05 16.11
C PHE A 232 -1.26 15.75 14.81
N CYS A 233 -1.82 15.36 13.67
CA CYS A 233 -1.54 15.94 12.37
C CYS A 233 -2.02 17.39 12.22
N GLU A 234 -3.12 17.75 12.88
CA GLU A 234 -3.63 19.13 12.91
C GLU A 234 -2.75 20.05 13.79
N TYR A 235 -2.13 19.49 14.84
CA TYR A 235 -1.30 20.25 15.77
C TYR A 235 0.14 20.46 15.27
N LEU A 236 0.71 19.48 14.55
CA LEU A 236 2.12 19.49 14.17
C LEU A 236 2.62 20.70 13.36
N PRO A 237 1.91 21.18 12.32
CA PRO A 237 2.33 22.37 11.58
C PRO A 237 2.53 23.59 12.49
N GLN A 238 1.65 23.75 13.49
CA GLN A 238 1.68 24.88 14.41
C GLN A 238 2.93 24.84 15.31
N LEU A 239 3.34 23.64 15.75
CA LEU A 239 4.55 23.46 16.54
C LEU A 239 5.81 23.81 15.75
N LEU A 240 5.89 23.37 14.49
CA LEU A 240 7.09 23.53 13.66
C LEU A 240 7.26 24.97 13.14
N GLU A 241 6.17 25.75 13.04
CA GLU A 241 6.25 27.15 12.60
C GLU A 241 6.69 28.14 13.70
N ARG A 242 6.46 27.82 14.98
CA ARG A 242 6.74 28.75 16.10
C ARG A 242 8.21 29.24 16.15
N PRO A 243 9.24 28.37 16.06
CA PRO A 243 10.63 28.81 16.18
C PRO A 243 11.06 29.76 15.04
N ARG A 244 10.52 29.58 13.83
CA ARG A 244 10.86 30.42 12.66
C ARG A 244 10.43 31.87 12.86
N ARG A 245 9.24 32.09 13.44
CA ARG A 245 8.72 33.44 13.69
C ARG A 245 9.50 34.18 14.78
N VAL A 246 10.03 33.46 15.78
CA VAL A 246 10.86 34.08 16.83
C VAL A 246 12.23 34.46 16.28
N LEU A 247 12.86 33.59 15.48
CA LEU A 247 14.17 33.89 14.88
C LEU A 247 14.10 35.07 13.89
N GLN A 248 13.03 35.18 13.10
CA GLN A 248 12.84 36.31 12.17
C GLN A 248 12.66 37.67 12.86
N ARG A 249 12.20 37.71 14.12
CA ARG A 249 12.11 38.96 14.89
C ARG A 249 13.42 39.37 15.55
N LEU A 250 14.39 38.46 15.62
CA LEU A 250 15.69 38.69 16.25
C LEU A 250 16.81 38.96 15.24
N LEU A 251 16.51 38.88 13.94
CA LEU A 251 17.41 39.29 12.87
C LEU A 251 17.06 40.75 12.50
N PRO A 252 17.95 41.72 12.78
CA PRO A 252 17.75 43.14 12.47
C PRO A 252 17.79 43.44 10.97
#